data_AF-A0A2W4JL27-F1
#
_entry.id   AF-A0A2W4JL27-F1
#
_cell.length_a   1.000
_cell.length_b   1.000
_cell.length_c   1.000
_cell.angle_alpha   90.00
_cell.angle_beta   90.00
_cell.angle_gamma   90.00
#
_symmetry.space_group_name_H-M   'P 1'
#
loop_
_entity.id
_entity.type
_entity.pdbx_description
1 polymer ?
#
loop_
_entity_poly.entity_id
_entity_poly.type
_entity_poly.pdbx_seq_one_letter_code
_entity_poly.pdbx_strand_id
1 'polypeptide(L)' 'MRRDDAPDGEAMGEVSAVLLNLEHTIARAKKGLAKVRKSGGDPNVELALSVAIEELTKQHKRLMQDTYYAGDAIRLL' A
#
# COMPACT_ATOMS: atom_id res chain seq x y z
N MET A 1 21.59 -26.22 18.85
CA MET A 1 20.45 -25.99 17.95
C MET A 1 20.39 -24.49 17.70
N ARG A 2 21.08 -24.00 16.65
CA ARG A 2 20.89 -22.61 16.19
C ARG A 2 19.51 -22.59 15.56
N ARG A 3 18.64 -21.70 16.04
CA ARG A 3 17.46 -21.32 15.26
C ARG A 3 17.99 -20.80 13.94
N ASP A 4 17.38 -21.26 12.87
CA ASP A 4 17.49 -20.62 11.58
C ASP A 4 17.01 -19.19 11.78
N ASP A 5 17.95 -18.27 12.00
CA ASP A 5 17.73 -16.85 11.89
C ASP A 5 17.50 -16.61 10.40
N ALA A 6 16.27 -16.88 9.91
CA ALA A 6 15.92 -16.75 8.51
C ALA A 6 15.74 -15.25 8.21
N PRO A 7 16.70 -14.58 7.56
CA PRO A 7 16.60 -13.14 7.24
C PRO A 7 15.34 -12.81 6.42
N ASP A 8 14.77 -13.79 5.74
CA ASP A 8 13.54 -13.67 4.96
C ASP A 8 12.30 -13.46 5.83
N GLY A 9 12.24 -14.03 7.04
CA GLY A 9 11.05 -13.94 7.91
C GLY A 9 10.85 -12.54 8.49
N GLU A 10 11.93 -11.90 8.94
CA GLU A 10 11.89 -10.54 9.48
C GLU A 10 11.62 -9.52 8.37
N ALA A 11 12.29 -9.64 7.22
CA ALA A 11 12.06 -8.79 6.05
C ALA A 11 10.62 -8.89 5.54
N MET A 12 10.03 -10.09 5.47
CA MET A 12 8.64 -10.26 5.08
C MET A 12 7.66 -9.74 6.15
N GLY A 13 8.06 -9.74 7.42
CA GLY A 13 7.32 -9.08 8.50
C GLY A 13 7.20 -7.57 8.29
N GLU A 14 8.30 -6.90 7.96
CA GLU A 14 8.33 -5.47 7.65
C GLU A 14 7.49 -5.13 6.41
N VAL A 15 7.59 -5.94 5.33
CA VAL A 15 6.75 -5.79 4.14
C VAL A 15 5.27 -5.90 4.50
N SER A 16 4.90 -6.88 5.33
CA SER A 16 3.52 -7.07 5.81
C SER A 16 3.01 -5.82 6.56
N ALA A 17 3.84 -5.26 7.44
CA ALA A 17 3.50 -4.06 8.19
C ALA A 17 3.31 -2.84 7.28
N VAL A 18 4.15 -2.68 6.26
CA VAL A 18 4.02 -1.62 5.26
C VAL A 18 2.73 -1.77 4.45
N LEU A 19 2.41 -2.98 3.98
CA LEU A 19 1.17 -3.24 3.26
C LEU A 19 -0.07 -2.91 4.10
N LEU A 20 -0.09 -3.33 5.37
CA LEU A 20 -1.17 -3.00 6.30
C LEU A 20 -1.32 -1.48 6.50
N ASN A 21 -0.21 -0.75 6.61
CA ASN A 21 -0.25 0.71 6.70
C ASN A 21 -0.81 1.36 5.44
N LEU A 22 -0.45 0.87 4.25
CA LEU A 22 -1.04 1.34 2.99
C LEU A 22 -2.55 1.10 2.95
N GLU A 23 -3.04 -0.06 3.41
CA GLU A 23 -4.49 -0.33 3.49
C GLU A 23 -5.19 0.65 4.43
N HIS A 24 -4.63 0.91 5.61
CA HIS A 24 -5.15 1.91 6.54
C HIS A 24 -5.17 3.32 5.92
N THR A 25 -4.12 3.73 5.22
CA THR A 25 -4.04 5.02 4.54
C THR A 25 -5.09 5.12 3.42
N ILE A 26 -5.25 4.09 2.58
CA ILE A 26 -6.26 4.04 1.53
C ILE A 26 -7.67 4.17 2.12
N ALA A 27 -7.96 3.42 3.19
CA ALA A 27 -9.24 3.49 3.88
C ALA A 27 -9.50 4.90 4.45
N ARG A 28 -8.49 5.55 5.03
CA ARG A 28 -8.59 6.91 5.54
C ARG A 28 -8.79 7.94 4.43
N ALA A 29 -8.12 7.78 3.29
CA ALA A 29 -8.26 8.64 2.12
C ALA A 29 -9.66 8.54 1.51
N LYS A 30 -10.20 7.32 1.35
CA LYS A 30 -11.58 7.10 0.91
C LYS A 30 -12.61 7.76 1.84
N LYS A 31 -12.44 7.59 3.16
CA LYS A 31 -13.27 8.29 4.17
C LYS A 31 -13.13 9.82 4.07
N GLY A 32 -11.93 10.32 3.79
CA GLY A 32 -11.66 11.74 3.58
C GLY A 32 -12.42 12.28 2.37
N LEU A 33 -12.29 11.62 1.22
CA LEU A 33 -12.96 11.99 -0.02
C LEU A 33 -14.48 12.03 0.15
N ALA A 34 -15.07 11.04 0.82
CA ALA A 34 -16.50 11.02 1.11
C ALA A 34 -16.95 12.22 1.97
N LYS A 35 -16.13 12.64 2.93
CA LYS A 35 -16.40 13.83 3.76
C LYS A 35 -16.30 15.12 2.94
N VAL A 36 -15.26 15.27 2.13
CA VAL A 36 -15.05 16.44 1.25
C VAL A 36 -16.26 16.62 0.31
N ARG A 37 -16.69 15.53 -0.34
CA ARG A 37 -17.88 15.52 -1.20
C ARG A 37 -19.14 15.94 -0.46
N LYS A 38 -19.35 15.38 0.73
CA LYS A 38 -20.53 15.71 1.55
C LYS A 38 -20.59 17.18 1.97
N SER A 39 -19.43 17.81 2.19
CA SER A 39 -19.35 19.22 2.57
C SER A 39 -19.39 20.20 1.38
N GLY A 40 -19.56 19.72 0.14
CA GLY A 40 -19.43 20.57 -1.05
C GLY A 40 -18.01 21.12 -1.23
N GLY A 41 -17.01 20.28 -0.96
CA GLY A 41 -15.61 20.68 -0.95
C GLY A 41 -15.06 21.10 -2.32
N ASP A 42 -13.87 21.69 -2.30
CA ASP A 42 -13.18 22.16 -3.51
C ASP A 42 -12.90 21.01 -4.50
N PRO A 43 -13.25 21.16 -5.79
CA PRO A 43 -13.02 20.13 -6.81
C PRO A 43 -11.56 19.67 -6.93
N ASN A 44 -10.59 20.55 -6.70
CA ASN A 44 -9.17 20.19 -6.72
C ASN A 44 -8.80 19.31 -5.54
N VAL A 45 -9.41 19.52 -4.37
CA VAL A 45 -9.21 18.66 -3.20
C VAL A 45 -9.81 17.27 -3.44
N GLU A 46 -10.98 17.18 -4.07
CA GLU A 46 -11.56 15.90 -4.49
C GLU A 46 -10.70 15.15 -5.49
N LEU A 47 -10.20 15.86 -6.51
CA LEU A 47 -9.33 15.30 -7.53
C LEU A 47 -8.03 14.79 -6.90
N ALA A 48 -7.37 15.61 -6.07
CA ALA A 48 -6.13 15.23 -5.39
C ALA A 48 -6.31 13.97 -4.51
N LEU A 49 -7.41 13.90 -3.74
CA LEU A 49 -7.70 12.72 -2.93
C LEU A 49 -8.00 11.48 -3.79
N SER A 50 -8.71 11.65 -4.90
CA SER A 50 -9.03 10.55 -5.82
C SER A 50 -7.78 9.98 -6.46
N VAL A 51 -6.90 10.85 -6.97
CA VAL A 51 -5.59 10.47 -7.54
C VAL A 51 -4.73 9.78 -6.49
N ALA A 52 -4.66 10.31 -5.27
CA ALA A 52 -3.89 9.69 -4.18
C ALA A 52 -4.39 8.27 -3.85
N ILE A 53 -5.71 8.06 -3.81
CA ILE A 53 -6.30 6.72 -3.58
C ILE A 53 -5.88 5.74 -4.68
N GLU A 54 -5.92 6.18 -5.93
CA GLU A 54 -5.54 5.36 -7.08
C GLU A 54 -4.06 4.96 -7.00
N GLU A 55 -3.17 5.92 -6.81
CA GLU A 55 -1.72 5.68 -6.74
C GLU A 55 -1.33 4.79 -5.55
N LEU A 56 -1.91 5.03 -4.37
CA LEU A 56 -1.69 4.16 -3.21
C LEU A 56 -2.18 2.73 -3.46
N THR A 57 -3.31 2.56 -4.15
CA THR A 57 -3.84 1.23 -4.48
C THR A 57 -2.94 0.50 -5.47
N LYS A 58 -2.41 1.20 -6.49
CA LYS A 58 -1.42 0.64 -7.42
C LYS A 58 -0.15 0.23 -6.68
N GLN A 59 0.36 1.09 -5.80
CA GLN A 59 1.57 0.81 -5.03
C GLN A 59 1.40 -0.38 -4.10
N HIS A 60 0.26 -0.50 -3.40
CA HIS A 60 -0.06 -1.66 -2.56
C HIS A 60 -0.04 -2.97 -3.36
N LYS A 61 -0.75 -3.00 -4.50
CA LYS A 61 -0.79 -4.17 -5.38
C LYS A 61 0.59 -4.54 -5.90
N ARG A 62 1.37 -3.56 -6.33
CA ARG A 62 2.74 -3.78 -6.84
C ARG A 62 3.64 -4.34 -5.75
N LEU A 63 3.64 -3.75 -4.56
CA LEU A 63 4.47 -4.23 -3.45
C LEU A 63 4.10 -5.68 -3.08
N MET A 64 2.80 -5.98 -2.93
CA MET A 64 2.33 -7.34 -2.66
C MET A 64 2.79 -8.33 -3.75
N GLN A 65 2.64 -7.97 -5.03
CA GLN A 65 3.06 -8.82 -6.14
C GLN A 65 4.57 -9.06 -6.12
N ASP A 66 5.36 -7.99 -5.96
CA ASP A 66 6.81 -8.02 -6.02
C ASP A 66 7.42 -8.80 -4.84
N THR A 67 6.73 -8.92 -3.69
CA THR A 67 7.28 -9.59 -2.49
C THR A 67 6.71 -10.97 -2.21
N TYR A 68 5.44 -11.25 -2.56
CA TYR A 68 4.79 -12.54 -2.23
C TYR A 68 4.56 -13.44 -3.45
N TYR A 69 4.56 -12.88 -4.66
CA TYR A 69 4.13 -13.61 -5.85
C TYR A 69 5.12 -13.56 -7.01
N ALA A 70 6.19 -12.76 -6.92
CA ALA A 70 7.31 -12.79 -7.84
C ALA A 70 8.25 -13.95 -7.51
N GLY A 71 7.81 -15.20 -7.73
CA GLY A 71 8.69 -16.38 -7.72
C GLY A 71 9.51 -16.44 -9.01
N ASP A 72 10.83 -16.63 -8.90
CA ASP A 72 11.88 -16.76 -9.94
C ASP A 72 11.97 -15.69 -11.05
N ALA A 73 11.01 -14.79 -11.15
CA ALA A 73 11.10 -13.60 -12.00
C ALA A 73 11.95 -12.53 -11.30
N ILE A 74 13.26 -12.79 -11.24
CA ILE A 74 14.32 -11.84 -10.95
C ILE A 74 13.97 -10.46 -11.53
N ARG A 75 13.69 -9.48 -10.66
CA ARG A 75 13.85 -8.06 -10.99
C ARG A 75 15.20 -7.58 -10.47
N LEU A 76 16.24 -8.06 -11.12
CA LEU A 76 17.53 -7.37 -11.23
C LEU A 76 17.73 -7.04 -12.71
N LEU A 77 17.20 -5.90 -13.15
CA LEU A 77 17.70 -5.10 -14.27
C LEU A 77 17.29 -3.64 -14.02
#